data_AF-A0AB74LTS3-F1
#
_entry.id   AF-A0AB74LTS3-F1
#
_cell.length_a   1.000
_cell.length_b   1.000
_cell.length_c   1.000
_cell.angle_alpha   90.00
_cell.angle_beta   90.00
_cell.angle_gamma   90.00
#
_symmetry.space_group_name_H-M   'P 1'
#
loop_
_entity.id
_entity.type
_entity.pdbx_description
1 polymer ?
#
loop_
_entity_poly.entity_id
_entity_poly.type
_entity_poly.pdbx_seq_one_letter_code
_entity_poly.pdbx_strand_id
1 'polypeptide(L)'
;MTKRPSLFGAKSSAAAPEAVAEAAASALPLAALRDAASANRYPKASTREGKRVVTAYVSPEAFRQLKRLAADTDAQQQDLLVEGINLLFEKHGLSRIA
;
A
#
# COMPACT_ATOMS: atom_id res chain seq x y z
N MET A 1 36.21 24.11 3.14
CA MET A 1 34.83 23.66 3.42
C MET A 1 34.16 23.29 2.09
N THR A 2 34.40 22.06 1.62
CA THR A 2 33.94 21.60 0.32
C THR A 2 32.55 20.99 0.48
N LYS A 3 31.51 21.69 0.00
CA LYS A 3 30.13 21.20 0.10
C LYS A 3 29.94 20.01 -0.84
N ARG A 4 29.50 18.86 -0.31
CA ARG A 4 29.15 17.66 -1.09
C ARG A 4 27.92 17.95 -1.96
N PRO A 5 27.95 17.68 -3.28
CA PRO A 5 26.77 17.85 -4.14
C PRO A 5 25.68 16.83 -3.78
N SER A 6 24.43 17.30 -3.71
CA SER A 6 23.24 16.48 -3.46
C SER A 6 22.87 15.68 -4.71
N LEU A 7 22.64 14.37 -4.54
CA LEU A 7 22.14 13.44 -5.56
C LEU A 7 20.68 13.70 -5.99
N PHE A 8 19.96 14.61 -5.31
CA PHE A 8 18.55 14.90 -5.58
C PHE A 8 18.32 16.23 -6.29
N GLY A 9 19.38 16.93 -6.70
CA GLY A 9 19.30 18.26 -7.27
C GLY A 9 19.66 18.31 -8.76
N ALA A 10 18.84 17.72 -9.63
CA ALA A 10 18.60 18.17 -11.01
C ALA A 10 17.94 17.05 -11.83
N LYS A 11 16.64 17.20 -12.07
CA LYS A 11 15.94 16.87 -13.33
C LYS A 11 14.50 17.35 -13.17
N SER A 12 14.29 18.64 -13.44
CA SER A 12 12.96 19.17 -13.73
C SER A 12 12.95 19.68 -15.16
N SER A 13 12.12 19.02 -15.96
CA SER A 13 11.32 19.54 -17.06
C SER A 13 12.04 20.22 -18.24
N ALA A 14 12.32 19.41 -19.27
CA ALA A 14 12.26 19.85 -20.65
C ALA A 14 11.06 19.17 -21.32
N ALA A 15 10.07 19.98 -21.73
CA ALA A 15 9.23 19.85 -22.94
C ALA A 15 7.84 20.44 -22.70
N ALA A 16 7.65 21.68 -23.16
CA ALA A 16 6.39 22.09 -23.75
C ALA A 16 6.42 21.64 -25.22
N PRO A 17 5.29 21.19 -25.78
CA PRO A 17 4.59 22.08 -26.69
C PRO A 17 3.08 22.12 -26.47
N GLU A 18 2.53 23.33 -26.49
CA GLU A 18 1.12 23.58 -26.75
C GLU A 18 0.83 23.55 -28.25
N ALA A 19 -0.43 23.20 -28.54
CA ALA A 19 -1.17 23.33 -29.79
C ALA A 19 -0.81 22.34 -30.92
N VAL A 20 -1.71 21.38 -31.21
CA VAL A 20 -2.83 21.54 -32.18
C VAL A 20 -3.91 20.48 -31.90
N ALA A 21 -5.17 20.82 -32.21
CA ALA A 21 -6.29 19.93 -32.56
C ALA A 21 -7.21 19.41 -31.44
N GLU A 22 -8.06 20.32 -30.99
CA GLU A 22 -9.53 20.23 -31.01
C GLU A 22 -10.16 18.99 -31.69
N ALA A 23 -11.21 18.47 -31.02
CA ALA A 23 -12.29 17.64 -31.54
C ALA A 23 -11.99 16.20 -31.98
N ALA A 24 -11.94 15.30 -31.00
CA ALA A 24 -12.51 13.97 -31.14
C ALA A 24 -13.01 13.46 -29.77
N ALA A 25 -14.25 13.79 -29.45
CA ALA A 25 -15.02 13.06 -28.45
C ALA A 25 -15.28 11.63 -28.99
N SER A 26 -14.25 10.79 -28.98
CA SER A 26 -14.40 9.36 -29.17
C SER A 26 -14.63 8.77 -27.79
N ALA A 27 -15.85 8.30 -27.55
CA ALA A 27 -16.20 7.49 -26.41
C ALA A 27 -15.25 6.29 -26.38
N LEU A 28 -14.17 6.39 -25.59
CA LEU A 28 -13.29 5.27 -25.33
C LEU A 28 -14.16 4.14 -24.78
N PRO A 29 -14.10 2.93 -25.35
CA PRO A 29 -14.85 1.81 -24.80
C PRO A 29 -14.43 1.66 -23.35
N LEU A 30 -15.39 1.55 -22.43
CA LEU A 30 -15.13 1.37 -20.99
C LEU A 30 -14.17 0.18 -20.73
N ALA A 31 -14.12 -0.78 -21.67
CA ALA A 31 -13.13 -1.86 -21.72
C ALA A 31 -11.68 -1.36 -21.87
N ALA A 32 -11.40 -0.40 -22.77
CA ALA A 32 -10.07 0.18 -22.95
C ALA A 32 -9.60 0.97 -21.73
N LEU A 33 -10.53 1.61 -21.00
CA LEU A 33 -10.22 2.28 -19.72
C LEU A 33 -9.89 1.26 -18.61
N ARG A 34 -10.53 0.09 -18.61
CA ARG A 34 -10.23 -1.01 -17.67
C ARG A 34 -8.88 -1.66 -17.96
N ASP A 35 -8.53 -1.85 -19.22
CA ASP A 35 -7.24 -2.41 -19.62
C ASP A 35 -6.09 -1.45 -19.33
N ALA A 36 -6.28 -0.14 -19.55
CA ALA A 36 -5.33 0.89 -19.17
C ALA A 36 -5.13 1.00 -17.65
N ALA A 37 -6.18 0.81 -16.84
CA ALA A 37 -6.08 0.77 -15.38
C ALA A 37 -5.32 -0.49 -14.87
N SER A 38 -5.20 -1.52 -15.70
CA SER A 38 -4.57 -2.78 -15.36
C SER A 38 -3.06 -2.82 -15.65
N ALA A 39 -2.59 -1.93 -16.54
CA ALA A 39 -1.22 -1.84 -17.04
C ALA A 39 -0.24 -1.13 -16.08
N ASN A 40 -0.75 -0.43 -15.06
CA ASN A 40 0.06 0.24 -14.04
C ASN A 40 -0.03 -0.45 -12.66
N ARG A 41 -0.14 -1.79 -12.66
CA ARG A 41 -0.07 -2.55 -11.42
C ARG A 41 1.39 -2.73 -11.05
N TYR A 42 1.86 -1.90 -10.12
CA TYR A 42 3.14 -2.11 -9.43
C TYR A 42 3.26 -3.58 -9.03
N PRO A 43 4.42 -4.23 -9.24
CA PRO A 43 4.58 -5.63 -8.88
C PRO A 43 4.19 -5.81 -7.41
N LYS A 44 3.21 -6.68 -7.16
CA LYS A 44 2.84 -7.04 -5.79
C LYS A 44 4.06 -7.68 -5.16
N ALA A 45 4.45 -7.22 -3.97
CA ALA A 45 5.50 -7.87 -3.21
C ALA A 45 5.11 -9.35 -3.00
N SER A 46 6.06 -10.26 -3.24
CA SER A 46 5.88 -11.71 -3.10
C SER A 46 5.32 -12.12 -1.73
N THR A 47 5.63 -11.34 -0.69
CA THR A 47 5.13 -11.52 0.69
C THR A 47 3.61 -11.37 0.83
N ARG A 48 2.91 -10.84 -0.19
CA ARG A 48 1.46 -10.58 -0.21
C ARG A 48 0.70 -11.51 -1.15
N GLU A 49 1.37 -12.46 -1.80
CA GLU A 49 0.72 -13.46 -2.64
C GLU A 49 -0.18 -14.36 -1.77
N GLY A 50 -1.39 -14.66 -2.26
CA GLY A 50 -2.39 -15.43 -1.51
C GLY A 50 -3.04 -14.71 -0.31
N LYS A 51 -2.53 -13.54 0.10
CA LYS A 51 -3.03 -12.82 1.29
C LYS A 51 -4.07 -11.75 0.93
N ARG A 52 -4.94 -11.44 1.90
CA ARG A 52 -5.91 -10.34 1.86
C ARG A 52 -5.60 -9.37 2.98
N VAL A 53 -5.81 -8.08 2.74
CA VAL A 53 -5.60 -7.04 3.74
C VAL A 53 -6.88 -6.86 4.54
N VAL A 54 -6.77 -6.90 5.87
CA VAL A 54 -7.83 -6.55 6.81
C VAL A 54 -7.35 -5.30 7.57
N THR A 55 -8.17 -4.25 7.58
CA THR A 55 -7.82 -2.96 8.18
C THR A 55 -8.88 -2.57 9.21
N ALA A 56 -8.43 -2.07 10.37
CA ALA A 56 -9.29 -1.51 11.40
C ALA A 56 -8.77 -0.13 11.81
N TYR A 57 -9.69 0.81 12.06
CA TYR A 57 -9.37 2.08 12.70
C TYR A 57 -9.38 1.89 14.21
N VAL A 58 -8.29 2.26 14.87
CA VAL A 58 -8.12 2.15 16.33
C VAL A 58 -7.73 3.50 16.91
N SER A 59 -7.89 3.67 18.22
CA SER A 59 -7.46 4.89 18.89
C SER A 59 -5.93 5.05 18.82
N PRO A 60 -5.40 6.29 18.92
CA PRO A 60 -3.96 6.54 18.98
C PRO A 60 -3.28 5.84 20.16
N GLU A 61 -4.01 5.60 21.25
CA GLU A 61 -3.52 4.89 22.44
C GLU A 61 -3.35 3.40 22.16
N ALA A 62 -4.36 2.76 21.57
CA ALA A 62 -4.29 1.35 21.19
C ALA A 62 -3.14 1.10 20.19
N PHE A 63 -2.94 2.01 19.23
CA PHE A 63 -1.82 1.92 18.29
C PHE A 63 -0.45 2.02 18.99
N ARG A 64 -0.31 2.94 19.96
CA ARG A 64 0.91 3.05 20.77
C ARG A 64 1.15 1.81 21.62
N GLN A 65 0.10 1.24 22.19
CA GLN A 65 0.18 0.02 22.97
C GLN A 65 0.62 -1.18 22.12
N LEU A 66 0.06 -1.35 20.91
CA LEU A 66 0.47 -2.40 19.98
C LEU A 66 1.95 -2.27 19.59
N LYS A 67 2.42 -1.04 19.33
CA LYS A 67 3.83 -0.77 19.04
C LYS A 67 4.75 -1.14 20.19
N ARG A 68 4.36 -0.77 21.42
CA ARG A 68 5.12 -1.11 22.62
C ARG A 68 5.18 -2.63 22.80
N LEU A 69 4.05 -3.32 22.67
CA LEU A 69 3.99 -4.77 22.79
C LEU A 69 4.93 -5.45 21.78
N ALA A 70 4.89 -5.02 20.51
CA ALA A 70 5.79 -5.52 19.47
C ALA A 70 7.27 -5.33 19.84
N ALA A 71 7.63 -4.19 20.42
CA ALA A 71 9.00 -3.92 20.86
C ALA A 71 9.40 -4.75 22.08
N ASP A 72 8.50 -4.90 23.05
CA ASP A 72 8.74 -5.65 24.30
C ASP A 72 8.91 -7.16 24.02
N THR A 73 8.25 -7.70 22.98
CA THR A 73 8.30 -9.12 22.60
C THR A 73 9.21 -9.44 21.42
N ASP A 74 9.95 -8.45 20.88
CA ASP A 74 10.74 -8.57 19.65
C ASP A 74 9.96 -9.21 18.48
N ALA A 75 8.70 -8.80 18.30
CA ALA A 75 7.77 -9.36 17.32
C ALA A 75 7.35 -8.33 16.28
N GLN A 76 6.95 -8.79 15.09
CA GLN A 76 6.35 -7.91 14.09
C GLN A 76 4.89 -7.60 14.47
N GLN A 77 4.44 -6.35 14.29
CA GLN A 77 3.03 -5.99 14.50
C GLN A 77 2.07 -6.85 13.67
N GLN A 78 2.49 -7.30 12.48
CA GLN A 78 1.71 -8.21 11.65
C GLN A 78 1.43 -9.53 12.36
N ASP A 79 2.43 -10.09 13.07
CA ASP A 79 2.30 -11.38 13.75
C ASP A 79 1.35 -11.27 14.94
N LEU A 80 1.46 -10.16 15.71
CA LEU A 80 0.53 -9.85 16.80
C LEU A 80 -0.92 -9.65 16.31
N LEU A 81 -1.10 -9.06 15.13
CA LEU A 81 -2.42 -8.93 14.51
C LEU A 81 -2.99 -10.29 14.09
N VAL A 82 -2.16 -11.14 13.49
CA VAL A 82 -2.55 -12.52 13.13
C VAL A 82 -2.92 -13.33 14.37
N GLU A 83 -2.13 -13.23 15.44
CA GLU A 83 -2.41 -13.85 16.73
C GLU A 83 -3.75 -13.35 17.29
N GLY A 84 -3.97 -12.02 17.31
CA GLY A 84 -5.22 -11.43 17.79
C GLY A 84 -6.45 -11.91 17.01
N ILE A 85 -6.34 -12.08 15.68
CA ILE A 85 -7.42 -12.63 14.85
C ILE A 85 -7.66 -14.11 15.19
N ASN A 86 -6.61 -14.90 15.35
CA ASN A 86 -6.72 -16.31 15.73
C ASN A 86 -7.36 -16.49 17.12
N LEU A 87 -7.01 -15.64 18.09
CA LEU A 87 -7.66 -15.60 19.41
C LEU A 87 -9.14 -15.22 19.32
N LEU A 88 -9.51 -14.34 18.38
CA LEU A 88 -10.91 -13.99 18.12
C LEU A 88 -11.67 -15.18 17.52
N PHE A 89 -11.09 -15.87 16.54
CA PHE A 89 -11.69 -17.09 15.97
C PHE A 89 -11.92 -18.16 17.03
N GLU A 90 -10.93 -18.42 17.87
CA GLU A 90 -11.07 -19.38 18.97
C GLU A 90 -12.20 -19.01 19.94
N LYS A 91 -12.32 -17.74 20.33
CA LYS A 91 -13.42 -17.27 21.19
C LYS A 91 -14.80 -17.51 20.58
N HIS A 92 -14.89 -17.61 19.26
CA HIS A 92 -16.10 -17.91 18.51
C HIS A 92 -16.22 -19.39 18.10
N GLY A 93 -15.33 -20.27 18.56
CA GLY A 93 -15.34 -21.69 18.19
C GLY A 93 -14.94 -21.97 16.73
N LEU A 94 -14.26 -21.01 16.09
CA LEU A 94 -13.76 -21.11 14.73
C LEU A 94 -12.30 -21.58 14.72
N SER A 95 -11.86 -22.14 13.60
CA SER A 95 -10.47 -22.57 13.40
C SER A 95 -9.51 -21.36 13.34
N ARG A 96 -8.32 -21.52 13.91
CA ARG A 96 -7.24 -20.51 13.92
C ARG A 96 -6.50 -20.48 12.57
N ILE A 97 -7.13 -19.88 11.55
CA ILE A 97 -6.67 -19.90 10.14
C ILE A 97 -6.19 -18.53 9.62
N ALA A 98 -5.93 -17.58 10.51
CA ALA A 98 -5.39 -16.27 10.15
C ALA A 98 -3.90 -16.32 9.82
#